data_AF-A0A4V6WQD2-F1
#
_entry.id   AF-A0A4V6WQD2-F1
#
_cell.length_a   1.000
_cell.length_b   1.000
_cell.length_c   1.000
_cell.angle_alpha   90.00
_cell.angle_beta   90.00
_cell.angle_gamma   90.00
#
_symmetry.space_group_name_H-M   'P 1'
#
loop_
_entity.id
_entity.type
_entity.pdbx_description
1 polymer ?
#
loop_
_entity_poly.entity_id
_entity_poly.type
_entity_poly.pdbx_seq_one_letter_code
_entity_poly.pdbx_strand_id
1 'polypeptide(L)'
;MRLSLAARLVAAAVMLFAASSAFAQVVVAPMAPPPPRAEIVPPPRGGYAWDPGHWRWARGGYVWVPGHWQPMRRPGVRWVPGHWAPRRGTWRWIPGHWA
;
A
#
# COMPACT_ATOMS: atom_id res chain seq x y z
N MET A 1 -17.75 -36.66 -17.96
CA MET A 1 -17.09 -36.90 -16.66
C MET A 1 -17.77 -36.07 -15.57
N ARG A 2 -18.46 -36.70 -14.61
CA ARG A 2 -19.04 -36.03 -13.43
C ARG A 2 -18.01 -36.12 -12.30
N LEU A 3 -17.47 -34.99 -11.86
CA LEU A 3 -16.58 -34.93 -10.69
C LEU A 3 -17.33 -35.38 -9.42
N SER A 4 -16.73 -36.26 -8.63
CA SER A 4 -17.27 -36.79 -7.38
C SER A 4 -17.40 -35.69 -6.32
N LEU A 5 -18.35 -35.85 -5.39
CA LEU A 5 -18.61 -34.88 -4.32
C LEU A 5 -17.34 -34.57 -3.50
N ALA A 6 -16.51 -35.59 -3.26
CA ALA A 6 -15.22 -35.46 -2.58
C ALA A 6 -14.24 -34.54 -3.33
N ALA A 7 -14.17 -34.63 -4.66
CA ALA A 7 -13.31 -33.78 -5.47
C ALA A 7 -13.73 -32.29 -5.41
N ARG A 8 -15.04 -32.03 -5.27
CA ARG A 8 -15.57 -30.66 -5.10
C ARG A 8 -15.26 -30.08 -3.73
N LEU A 9 -15.29 -30.91 -2.67
CA LEU A 9 -14.97 -30.48 -1.30
C LEU A 9 -13.49 -30.17 -1.12
N VAL A 10 -12.60 -30.96 -1.73
CA VAL A 10 -11.15 -30.68 -1.73
C VAL A 10 -10.84 -29.39 -2.51
N ALA A 11 -11.46 -29.19 -3.68
CA ALA A 11 -11.30 -27.95 -4.43
C ALA A 11 -11.80 -26.71 -3.66
N ALA A 12 -12.93 -26.83 -2.96
CA ALA A 12 -13.44 -25.76 -2.09
C ALA A 12 -12.50 -25.42 -0.93
N ALA A 13 -11.89 -26.43 -0.30
CA ALA A 13 -10.92 -26.25 0.78
C ALA A 13 -9.64 -25.54 0.32
N VAL A 14 -9.13 -25.86 -0.88
CA VAL A 14 -7.96 -25.19 -1.48
C VAL A 14 -8.28 -23.72 -1.80
N MET A 15 -9.49 -23.42 -2.30
CA MET A 15 -9.91 -22.05 -2.58
C MET A 15 -10.07 -21.19 -1.32
N LEU A 16 -10.50 -21.78 -0.20
CA LEU A 16 -10.57 -21.09 1.10
C LEU A 16 -9.19 -20.79 1.69
N PHE A 17 -8.19 -21.66 1.46
CA PHE A 17 -6.82 -21.44 1.92
C PHE A 17 -6.08 -20.35 1.10
N ALA A 18 -6.50 -20.12 -0.15
CA ALA A 18 -5.94 -19.09 -1.03
C ALA A 18 -6.42 -17.66 -0.72
N ALA A 19 -7.34 -17.48 0.22
CA ALA A 19 -7.74 -16.16 0.71
C ALA A 19 -6.59 -15.54 1.55
N SER A 20 -5.61 -14.96 0.86
CA SER A 20 -4.52 -14.23 1.49
C SER A 20 -5.06 -13.05 2.29
N SER A 21 -5.02 -13.15 3.61
CA SER A 21 -5.30 -12.04 4.52
C SER A 21 -4.36 -10.88 4.22
N ALA A 22 -4.91 -9.74 3.79
CA ALA A 22 -4.16 -8.49 3.69
C ALA A 22 -3.97 -7.92 5.10
N PHE A 23 -2.90 -8.31 5.78
CA PHE A 23 -2.54 -7.72 7.07
C PHE A 23 -2.12 -6.27 6.86
N ALA A 24 -2.92 -5.31 7.34
CA ALA A 24 -2.52 -3.91 7.42
C ALA A 24 -1.42 -3.76 8.48
N GLN A 25 -0.16 -3.87 8.07
CA GLN A 25 0.97 -3.72 8.98
C GLN A 25 1.08 -2.27 9.45
N VAL A 26 1.06 -2.08 10.77
CA VAL A 26 1.30 -0.77 11.38
C VAL A 26 2.80 -0.54 11.44
N VAL A 27 3.31 0.33 10.55
CA VAL A 27 4.73 0.71 10.54
C VAL A 27 4.95 1.87 11.51
N VAL A 28 5.85 1.68 12.48
CA VAL A 28 6.20 2.66 13.52
C VAL A 28 7.71 2.92 13.49
N ALA A 29 8.08 4.20 13.54
CA ALA A 29 9.46 4.66 13.67
C ALA A 29 9.66 5.40 15.01
N PRO A 30 10.80 5.23 15.69
CA PRO A 30 11.08 5.89 16.97
C PRO A 30 11.47 7.38 16.82
N MET A 31 11.64 7.88 15.59
CA MET A 31 12.11 9.23 15.30
C MET A 31 11.40 9.82 14.09
N ALA A 32 11.43 11.15 13.95
CA ALA A 32 10.79 11.84 12.84
C ALA A 32 11.41 11.45 11.48
N PRO A 33 10.61 11.36 10.40
CA PRO A 33 11.17 11.19 9.06
C PRO A 33 12.00 12.42 8.68
N PRO A 34 13.04 12.25 7.84
CA PRO A 34 13.70 13.38 7.22
C PRO A 34 12.71 14.20 6.36
N PRO A 35 13.06 15.44 5.99
CA PRO A 35 12.29 16.20 5.01
C PRO A 35 12.07 15.40 3.71
N PRO A 36 10.90 15.51 3.06
CA PRO A 36 10.67 14.90 1.75
C PRO A 36 11.73 15.32 0.74
N ARG A 37 12.12 14.40 -0.15
CA ARG A 37 13.02 14.73 -1.25
C ARG A 37 12.23 15.39 -2.38
N ALA A 38 12.86 16.34 -3.05
CA ALA A 38 12.34 16.84 -4.31
C ALA A 38 12.40 15.70 -5.35
N GLU A 39 11.29 15.52 -6.08
CA GLU A 39 11.16 14.52 -7.13
C GLU A 39 10.64 15.20 -8.39
N ILE A 40 11.21 14.82 -9.54
CA ILE A 40 10.69 15.25 -10.84
C ILE A 40 9.42 14.44 -11.09
N VAL A 41 8.27 15.10 -11.03
CA VAL A 41 6.98 14.46 -11.33
C VAL A 41 6.89 14.23 -12.84
N PRO A 42 6.70 12.98 -13.31
CA PRO A 42 6.55 12.71 -14.72
C PRO A 42 5.28 13.36 -15.30
N PRO A 43 5.17 13.51 -16.63
CA PRO A 43 3.97 14.04 -17.27
C PRO A 43 2.71 13.27 -16.85
N PRO A 44 1.56 13.95 -16.63
CA PRO A 44 0.31 13.31 -16.25
C PRO A 44 -0.09 12.17 -17.19
N ARG A 45 -0.56 11.07 -16.61
CA ARG A 45 -1.01 9.88 -17.33
C ARG A 45 -2.50 9.65 -17.08
N GLY A 46 -3.31 9.67 -18.15
CA GLY A 46 -4.75 9.43 -18.06
C GLY A 46 -5.09 8.08 -17.42
N GLY A 47 -6.02 8.06 -16.46
CA GLY A 47 -6.39 6.86 -15.72
C GLY A 47 -5.43 6.48 -14.58
N TYR A 48 -4.48 7.34 -14.23
CA TYR A 48 -3.56 7.14 -13.11
C TYR A 48 -3.50 8.38 -12.23
N ALA A 49 -3.19 8.18 -10.95
CA ALA A 49 -2.80 9.23 -10.02
C ALA A 49 -1.32 9.07 -9.66
N TRP A 50 -0.61 10.19 -9.49
CA TRP A 50 0.76 10.17 -9.01
C TRP A 50 0.76 9.94 -7.49
N ASP A 51 1.44 8.89 -7.04
CA ASP A 51 1.76 8.65 -5.64
C ASP A 51 3.18 9.14 -5.38
N PRO A 52 3.36 10.29 -4.71
CA PRO A 52 4.68 10.89 -4.54
C PRO A 52 5.60 9.98 -3.72
N GLY A 53 6.91 10.09 -3.99
CA GLY A 53 7.90 9.40 -3.20
C GLY A 53 7.82 9.75 -1.72
N HIS A 54 8.15 8.78 -0.87
CA HIS A 54 8.07 8.93 0.58
C HIS A 54 9.17 8.15 1.30
N TRP A 55 9.40 8.52 2.54
CA TRP A 55 10.27 7.77 3.43
C TRP A 55 9.56 6.52 3.95
N ARG A 56 10.17 5.35 3.74
CA ARG A 56 9.74 4.09 4.34
C ARG A 56 10.68 3.73 5.49
N TRP A 57 10.12 3.35 6.63
CA TRP A 57 10.90 2.80 7.73
C TRP A 57 11.23 1.34 7.43
N ALA A 58 12.51 1.02 7.30
CA ALA A 58 13.00 -0.32 7.03
C ALA A 58 14.40 -0.51 7.62
N ARG A 59 14.67 -1.70 8.18
CA ARG A 59 16.01 -2.07 8.71
C ARG A 59 16.59 -1.05 9.72
N GLY A 60 15.72 -0.45 10.54
CA GLY A 60 16.14 0.51 11.57
C GLY A 60 16.41 1.94 11.06
N GLY A 61 16.06 2.26 9.82
CA GLY A 61 16.22 3.61 9.27
C GLY A 61 15.19 3.98 8.21
N TYR A 62 15.27 5.22 7.73
CA TYR A 62 14.44 5.71 6.64
C TYR A 62 15.10 5.45 5.29
N VAL A 63 14.37 4.77 4.41
CA VAL A 63 14.75 4.50 3.03
C VAL A 63 13.79 5.23 2.12
N TRP A 64 14.31 6.00 1.16
CA TRP A 64 13.48 6.70 0.19
C TRP A 64 12.86 5.68 -0.77
N VAL A 65 11.55 5.77 -0.96
CA VAL A 65 10.80 5.05 -1.98
C VAL A 65 10.42 6.08 -3.04
N PRO A 66 10.91 5.95 -4.29
CA PRO A 66 10.50 6.83 -5.39
C PRO A 66 8.99 6.78 -5.62
N GLY A 67 8.44 7.88 -6.13
CA GLY A 67 7.04 7.94 -6.49
C GLY A 67 6.71 7.03 -7.67
N HIS A 68 5.44 6.69 -7.79
CA HIS A 68 4.96 5.81 -8.85
C HIS A 68 3.51 6.12 -9.24
N TRP A 69 3.11 5.61 -10.40
CA TRP A 69 1.73 5.75 -10.87
C TRP A 69 0.82 4.73 -10.19
N GLN A 70 -0.24 5.21 -9.55
CA GLN A 70 -1.32 4.39 -9.03
C GLN A 70 -2.46 4.30 -10.05
N PRO A 71 -2.87 3.10 -10.49
CA PRO A 71 -3.98 2.94 -11.41
C PRO A 71 -5.30 3.37 -10.76
N MET A 72 -6.03 4.24 -11.44
CA MET A 72 -7.33 4.72 -10.97
C MET A 72 -8.34 3.58 -11.02
N ARG A 73 -8.97 3.30 -9.87
CA ARG A 73 -9.93 2.17 -9.75
C ARG A 73 -11.36 2.57 -10.09
N ARG A 74 -11.74 3.82 -9.83
CA ARG A 74 -13.09 4.35 -10.02
C ARG A 74 -13.02 5.81 -10.46
N PRO A 75 -13.90 6.28 -11.35
CA PRO A 75 -14.07 7.71 -11.61
C PRO A 75 -14.48 8.46 -10.34
N GLY A 76 -14.07 9.72 -10.20
CA GLY A 76 -14.54 10.62 -9.15
C GLY A 76 -13.85 10.50 -7.78
N VAL A 77 -12.94 9.54 -7.58
CA VAL A 77 -12.08 9.47 -6.37
C VAL A 77 -10.72 10.09 -6.64
N ARG A 78 -10.09 10.63 -5.61
CA ARG A 78 -8.71 11.15 -5.68
C ARG A 78 -7.76 10.30 -4.85
N TRP A 79 -6.51 10.24 -5.28
CA TRP A 79 -5.46 9.64 -4.48
C TRP A 79 -5.06 10.59 -3.36
N VAL A 80 -5.05 10.08 -2.13
CA VAL A 80 -4.51 10.76 -0.95
C VAL A 80 -3.18 10.08 -0.63
N PRO A 81 -2.04 10.78 -0.79
CA PRO A 81 -0.73 10.22 -0.48
C PRO A 81 -0.60 9.79 0.98
N GLY A 82 0.18 8.73 1.20
CA GLY A 82 0.54 8.32 2.55
C GLY A 82 1.42 9.36 3.24
N HIS A 83 1.38 9.40 4.57
CA HIS A 83 2.21 10.32 5.34
C HIS A 83 2.56 9.76 6.72
N TRP A 84 3.63 10.30 7.30
CA TRP A 84 4.00 10.03 8.68
C TRP A 84 3.24 10.98 9.60
N ALA A 85 2.63 10.43 10.65
CA ALA A 85 1.96 11.20 11.70
C ALA A 85 2.60 10.91 13.07
N PRO A 86 2.80 11.95 13.90
CA PRO A 86 3.32 11.76 15.25
C PRO A 86 2.30 11.02 16.14
N ARG A 87 2.79 10.11 16.97
CA ARG A 87 2.00 9.34 17.92
C ARG A 87 2.80 8.99 19.18
N ARG A 88 2.51 9.66 20.30
CA ARG A 88 3.10 9.38 21.64
C ARG A 88 4.62 9.18 21.61
N GLY A 89 5.37 10.13 21.05
CA GLY A 89 6.84 10.05 20.96
C GLY A 89 7.38 9.15 19.84
N THR A 90 6.50 8.50 19.08
CA THR A 90 6.85 7.76 17.86
C THR A 90 6.22 8.40 16.65
N TRP A 91 6.54 7.89 15.47
CA TRP A 91 5.93 8.27 14.20
C TRP A 91 5.30 7.05 13.57
N ARG A 92 4.07 7.17 13.09
CA ARG A 92 3.33 6.08 12.44
C ARG A 92 3.10 6.41 10.98
N TRP A 93 3.29 5.43 10.12
CA TRP A 93 2.91 5.55 8.72
C TRP A 93 1.40 5.40 8.55
N ILE A 94 0.78 6.38 7.90
CA ILE A 94 -0.60 6.32 7.43
C ILE A 94 -0.53 6.01 5.93
N PRO A 95 -0.99 4.82 5.49
CA PRO A 95 -0.96 4.45 4.08
C PRO A 95 -1.79 5.38 3.19
N GLY A 96 -1.31 5.60 1.97
CA GLY A 96 -2.08 6.28 0.94
C GLY A 96 -3.33 5.49 0.58
N HIS A 97 -4.38 6.20 0.20
CA HIS A 97 -5.69 5.61 -0.11
C HIS A 97 -6.49 6.47 -1.10
N TRP A 98 -7.54 5.89 -1.65
CA TRP A 98 -8.52 6.61 -2.46
C TRP A 98 -9.60 7.21 -1.57
N ALA A 99 -9.98 8.46 -1.81
CA ALA A 99 -11.04 9.19 -1.11
C ALA A 99 -11.94 9.95 -2.08
#